data_AF-A0A7G5XLJ6-F1
#
_entry.id   AF-A0A7G5XLJ6-F1
#
_cell.length_a   1.000
_cell.length_b   1.000
_cell.length_c   1.000
_cell.angle_alpha   90.00
_cell.angle_beta   90.00
_cell.angle_gamma   90.00
#
_symmetry.space_group_name_H-M   'P 1'
#
loop_
_entity.id
_entity.type
_entity.pdbx_description
1 polymer ?
#
loop_
_entity_poly.entity_id
_entity_poly.type
_entity_poly.pdbx_seq_one_letter_code
_entity_poly.pdbx_strand_id
1 'polypeptide(L)'
;MNYIDTIRAEIKQYFNPDNAIDNSNETIFSPNNKYRVDKKSFKQEKPDCNWECTKVEIYQNENSTHLFSFFVNEGTFFHSWVTKNNIEYLLCAEDLCGGQTVIDLTNKVMSSYTTNDDGLIWTKHLLSPNEDLLAVFGCGWGSAFFVTVYHFDKPMDLPLKIAYEPTWTGYDIIEWIDNKTLRVEKSEGQIETLQL
;
A
#
# COMPACT_ATOMS: atom_id res chain seq x y z
N MET A 1 -10.67 -5.21 -15.47
CA MET A 1 -11.75 -4.32 -14.97
C MET A 1 -11.36 -3.93 -13.56
N ASN A 2 -11.53 -2.68 -13.16
CA ASN A 2 -11.23 -2.23 -11.79
C ASN A 2 -12.45 -2.47 -10.90
N TYR A 3 -12.27 -3.17 -9.77
CA TYR A 3 -13.37 -3.54 -8.87
C TYR A 3 -13.46 -2.67 -7.61
N ILE A 4 -12.68 -1.60 -7.52
CA ILE A 4 -12.55 -0.83 -6.28
C ILE A 4 -13.88 -0.25 -5.76
N ASP A 5 -14.76 0.18 -6.66
CA ASP A 5 -16.07 0.71 -6.27
C ASP A 5 -17.00 -0.38 -5.71
N THR A 6 -16.78 -1.65 -6.08
CA THR A 6 -17.48 -2.79 -5.48
C THR A 6 -17.04 -2.97 -4.03
N ILE A 7 -15.73 -2.96 -3.77
CA ILE A 7 -15.16 -3.04 -2.42
C ILE A 7 -15.66 -1.89 -1.55
N ARG A 8 -15.61 -0.65 -2.06
CA ARG A 8 -16.10 0.53 -1.33
C ARG A 8 -17.60 0.44 -1.03
N ALA A 9 -18.41 -0.05 -1.97
CA ALA A 9 -19.84 -0.22 -1.76
C ALA A 9 -20.12 -1.28 -0.69
N GLU A 10 -19.37 -2.38 -0.68
CA GLU A 10 -19.50 -3.44 0.32
C GLU A 10 -19.11 -2.96 1.73
N ILE A 11 -17.95 -2.30 1.87
CA ILE A 11 -17.55 -1.71 3.17
C ILE A 11 -18.63 -0.76 3.65
N LYS A 12 -19.14 0.13 2.78
CA LYS A 12 -20.19 1.07 3.14
C LYS A 12 -21.49 0.39 3.59
N GLN A 13 -21.82 -0.77 3.01
CA GLN A 13 -23.01 -1.54 3.38
C GLN A 13 -22.92 -2.10 4.81
N TYR A 14 -21.72 -2.53 5.24
CA TYR A 14 -21.53 -3.23 6.50
C TYR A 14 -20.77 -2.43 7.57
N PHE A 15 -20.34 -1.21 7.25
CA PHE A 15 -19.68 -0.32 8.19
C PHE A 15 -20.68 0.21 9.23
N ASN A 16 -20.32 0.06 10.51
CA ASN A 16 -20.99 0.69 11.62
C ASN A 16 -19.96 1.48 12.47
N PRO A 17 -20.10 2.81 12.62
CA PRO A 17 -19.18 3.61 13.43
C PRO A 17 -19.17 3.24 14.92
N ASP A 18 -20.24 2.62 15.44
CA ASP A 18 -20.32 2.18 16.84
C ASP A 18 -19.45 0.93 17.11
N ASN A 19 -19.06 0.20 16.06
CA ASN A 19 -18.21 -1.00 16.14
C ASN A 19 -16.71 -0.67 16.05
N ALA A 20 -16.32 0.48 16.58
CA ALA A 20 -14.94 0.91 16.67
C ALA A 20 -14.12 -0.07 17.55
N ILE A 21 -12.97 -0.51 17.06
CA ILE A 21 -12.10 -1.42 17.82
C ILE A 21 -11.31 -0.60 18.83
N ASP A 22 -11.32 -0.99 20.11
CA ASP A 22 -10.58 -0.27 21.15
C ASP A 22 -9.07 -0.22 20.86
N ASN A 23 -8.44 0.91 21.17
CA ASN A 23 -6.99 1.13 21.01
C ASN A 23 -6.42 0.96 19.57
N SER A 24 -7.27 0.90 18.54
CA SER A 24 -6.82 0.85 17.13
C SER A 24 -6.61 2.23 16.48
N ASN A 25 -6.71 3.33 17.24
CA ASN A 25 -6.41 4.66 16.73
C ASN A 25 -4.89 4.83 16.62
N GLU A 26 -4.40 5.31 15.50
CA GLU A 26 -2.99 5.63 15.31
C GLU A 26 -2.81 6.85 14.41
N THR A 27 -1.84 7.70 14.75
CA THR A 27 -1.40 8.82 13.91
C THR A 27 0.01 8.56 13.43
N ILE A 28 0.23 8.62 12.13
CA ILE A 28 1.52 8.39 11.47
C ILE A 28 1.88 9.61 10.64
N PHE A 29 3.09 10.13 10.85
CA PHE A 29 3.59 11.30 10.11
C PHE A 29 4.43 10.90 8.90
N SER A 30 4.37 11.69 7.85
CA SER A 30 5.33 11.59 6.74
C SER A 30 6.76 11.86 7.25
N PRO A 31 7.81 11.35 6.59
CA PRO A 31 9.20 11.52 7.05
C PRO A 31 9.63 12.99 7.24
N ASN A 32 9.03 13.91 6.49
CA ASN A 32 9.29 15.35 6.59
C ASN A 32 8.25 16.11 7.44
N ASN A 33 7.32 15.41 8.09
CA ASN A 33 6.23 15.95 8.91
C ASN A 33 5.25 16.91 8.20
N LYS A 34 5.26 16.97 6.86
CA LYS A 34 4.31 17.80 6.11
C LYS A 34 2.91 17.20 6.04
N TYR A 35 2.79 15.89 6.14
CA TYR A 35 1.52 15.17 6.09
C TYR A 35 1.40 14.24 7.28
N ARG A 36 0.16 13.89 7.63
CA ARG A 36 -0.13 12.81 8.57
C ARG A 36 -1.30 11.96 8.08
N VAL A 37 -1.28 10.70 8.48
CA VAL A 37 -2.40 9.76 8.40
C VAL A 37 -2.91 9.55 9.82
N ASP A 38 -4.21 9.74 10.01
CA ASP A 38 -4.94 9.28 11.18
C ASP A 38 -5.77 8.05 10.75
N LYS A 39 -5.65 6.94 11.47
CA LYS A 39 -6.38 5.71 11.15
C LYS A 39 -7.11 5.12 12.35
N LYS A 40 -8.19 4.40 12.07
CA LYS A 40 -9.03 3.73 13.07
C LYS A 40 -9.70 2.49 12.48
N SER A 41 -9.54 1.35 13.14
CA SER A 41 -10.16 0.08 12.71
C SER A 41 -11.54 -0.14 13.34
N PHE A 42 -12.44 -0.76 12.58
CA PHE A 42 -13.82 -1.06 12.93
C PHE A 42 -14.15 -2.50 12.54
N LYS A 43 -14.98 -3.16 13.34
CA LYS A 43 -15.55 -4.46 12.96
C LYS A 43 -16.75 -4.24 12.03
N GLN A 44 -16.79 -4.96 10.93
CA GLN A 44 -17.91 -4.90 9.97
C GLN A 44 -19.08 -5.80 10.43
N GLU A 45 -20.32 -5.42 10.07
CA GLU A 45 -21.55 -6.16 10.40
C GLU A 45 -21.95 -7.19 9.33
N LYS A 46 -21.00 -7.60 8.49
CA LYS A 46 -21.25 -8.58 7.44
C LYS A 46 -21.63 -9.93 8.08
N PRO A 47 -22.81 -10.50 7.78
CA PRO A 47 -23.23 -11.78 8.35
C PRO A 47 -22.20 -12.88 8.07
N ASP A 48 -21.98 -13.74 9.05
CA ASP A 48 -21.09 -14.92 8.98
C ASP A 48 -19.62 -14.62 8.66
N CYS A 49 -19.21 -13.35 8.70
CA CYS A 49 -17.83 -12.91 8.49
C CYS A 49 -17.35 -12.10 9.71
N ASN A 50 -16.10 -12.30 10.13
CA ASN A 50 -15.47 -11.48 11.19
C ASN A 50 -14.47 -10.51 10.56
N TRP A 51 -14.91 -9.75 9.56
CA TRP A 51 -14.06 -8.82 8.84
C TRP A 51 -13.96 -7.48 9.56
N GLU A 52 -12.82 -6.85 9.40
CA GLU A 52 -12.55 -5.50 9.88
C GLU A 52 -12.39 -4.57 8.68
N CYS A 53 -12.51 -3.27 8.92
CA CYS A 53 -12.11 -2.25 7.97
C CYS A 53 -11.40 -1.12 8.72
N THR A 54 -10.46 -0.47 8.06
CA THR A 54 -9.72 0.66 8.64
C THR A 54 -10.15 1.94 7.95
N LYS A 55 -10.70 2.89 8.71
CA LYS A 55 -10.89 4.26 8.23
C LYS A 55 -9.55 4.97 8.22
N VAL A 56 -9.22 5.62 7.11
CA VAL A 56 -7.99 6.38 6.92
C VAL A 56 -8.36 7.82 6.60
N GLU A 57 -7.78 8.76 7.34
CA GLU A 57 -7.90 10.19 7.12
C GLU A 57 -6.52 10.79 6.93
N ILE A 58 -6.34 11.58 5.87
CA ILE A 58 -5.06 12.19 5.52
C ILE A 58 -5.16 13.70 5.68
N TYR A 59 -4.17 14.30 6.32
CA TYR A 59 -4.11 15.73 6.56
C TYR A 59 -2.78 16.33 6.09
N GLN A 60 -2.82 17.55 5.57
CA GLN A 60 -1.66 18.43 5.50
C GLN A 60 -1.42 19.04 6.88
N ASN A 61 -0.23 18.83 7.44
CA ASN A 61 0.03 19.07 8.86
C ASN A 61 0.11 20.56 9.22
N GLU A 62 0.71 21.39 8.36
CA GLU A 62 0.95 22.83 8.60
C GLU A 62 -0.30 23.59 9.07
N ASN A 63 -1.46 23.27 8.49
CA ASN A 63 -2.73 23.92 8.78
C ASN A 63 -3.85 22.93 9.15
N SER A 64 -3.49 21.64 9.36
CA SER A 64 -4.44 20.54 9.56
C SER A 64 -5.56 20.47 8.50
N THR A 65 -5.24 20.81 7.25
CA THR A 65 -6.20 20.67 6.13
C THR A 65 -6.42 19.19 5.86
N HIS A 66 -7.67 18.75 5.98
CA HIS A 66 -8.09 17.43 5.53
C HIS A 66 -7.97 17.30 4.01
N LEU A 67 -7.30 16.24 3.54
CA LEU A 67 -7.05 15.96 2.13
C LEU A 67 -7.93 14.80 1.63
N PHE A 68 -7.92 13.67 2.33
CA PHE A 68 -8.62 12.45 1.89
C PHE A 68 -9.22 11.70 3.07
N SER A 69 -10.37 11.07 2.83
CA SER A 69 -10.97 10.09 3.72
C SER A 69 -11.40 8.87 2.90
N PHE A 70 -10.97 7.69 3.30
CA PHE A 70 -11.32 6.43 2.65
C PHE A 70 -11.28 5.28 3.65
N PHE A 71 -11.69 4.10 3.19
CA PHE A 71 -11.62 2.87 3.97
C PHE A 71 -10.71 1.86 3.30
N VAL A 72 -10.04 1.07 4.12
CA VAL A 72 -9.26 -0.09 3.71
C VAL A 72 -10.03 -1.33 4.14
N ASN A 73 -10.16 -2.29 3.24
CA ASN A 73 -10.84 -3.58 3.41
C ASN A 73 -10.02 -4.57 4.27
N GLU A 74 -9.47 -4.09 5.38
CA GLU A 74 -8.63 -4.85 6.29
C GLU A 74 -8.54 -4.11 7.64
N GLY A 75 -8.31 -4.83 8.74
CA GLY A 75 -8.13 -4.28 10.08
C GLY A 75 -6.79 -3.57 10.29
N THR A 76 -5.87 -3.73 9.34
CA THR A 76 -4.53 -3.13 9.32
C THR A 76 -4.35 -2.20 8.12
N PHE A 77 -3.44 -1.23 8.26
CA PHE A 77 -3.11 -0.27 7.21
C PHE A 77 -1.61 -0.28 6.90
N PHE A 78 -1.23 -1.14 5.96
CA PHE A 78 0.10 -1.09 5.37
C PHE A 78 0.21 0.11 4.43
N HIS A 79 1.29 0.87 4.56
CA HIS A 79 1.54 2.04 3.74
C HIS A 79 3.04 2.34 3.61
N SER A 80 3.40 3.19 2.66
CA SER A 80 4.75 3.75 2.55
C SER A 80 4.71 5.17 2.00
N TRP A 81 5.59 6.02 2.50
CA TRP A 81 5.81 7.37 2.00
C TRP A 81 6.93 7.34 0.97
N VAL A 82 6.69 7.85 -0.23
CA VAL A 82 7.72 7.97 -1.27
C VAL A 82 7.74 9.38 -1.85
N THR A 83 8.89 9.82 -2.34
CA THR A 83 9.02 11.09 -3.06
C THR A 83 9.56 10.78 -4.44
N LYS A 84 8.90 11.30 -5.48
CA LYS A 84 9.37 11.27 -6.87
C LYS A 84 9.29 12.66 -7.48
N ASN A 85 10.38 13.17 -8.04
CA ASN A 85 10.45 14.48 -8.69
C ASN A 85 9.87 15.61 -7.80
N ASN A 86 10.19 15.60 -6.49
CA ASN A 86 9.64 16.50 -5.47
C ASN A 86 8.11 16.42 -5.22
N ILE A 87 7.44 15.42 -5.80
CA ILE A 87 6.04 15.10 -5.50
C ILE A 87 6.02 14.02 -4.42
N GLU A 88 5.22 14.22 -3.39
CA GLU A 88 5.10 13.30 -2.26
C GLU A 88 3.89 12.38 -2.44
N TYR A 89 4.12 11.09 -2.33
CA TYR A 89 3.09 10.07 -2.49
C TYR A 89 2.94 9.23 -1.23
N LEU A 90 1.71 8.81 -0.96
CA LEU A 90 1.39 7.71 -0.05
C LEU A 90 0.99 6.50 -0.90
N LEU A 91 1.69 5.38 -0.70
CA LEU A 91 1.39 4.10 -1.32
C LEU A 91 0.73 3.20 -0.29
N CYS A 92 -0.38 2.56 -0.64
CA CYS A 92 -1.09 1.59 0.18
C CYS A 92 -1.97 0.71 -0.70
N ALA A 93 -2.90 -0.03 -0.10
CA ALA A 93 -3.95 -0.74 -0.81
C ALA A 93 -5.27 -0.56 -0.06
N GLU A 94 -6.30 -0.01 -0.73
CA GLU A 94 -7.67 0.01 -0.20
C GLU A 94 -8.25 -1.40 -0.06
N ASP A 95 -7.75 -2.37 -0.84
CA ASP A 95 -8.15 -3.77 -0.78
C ASP A 95 -6.88 -4.62 -0.64
N LEU A 96 -6.80 -5.45 0.40
CA LEU A 96 -5.54 -6.09 0.79
C LEU A 96 -4.98 -7.00 -0.32
N CYS A 97 -5.85 -7.80 -0.93
CA CYS A 97 -5.48 -8.81 -1.91
C CYS A 97 -5.57 -8.22 -3.32
N GLY A 98 -4.43 -7.86 -3.92
CA GLY A 98 -4.39 -7.37 -5.30
C GLY A 98 -4.73 -5.90 -5.49
N GLY A 99 -5.03 -5.19 -4.40
CA GLY A 99 -5.27 -3.75 -4.43
C GLY A 99 -3.98 -2.93 -4.57
N GLN A 100 -4.11 -1.78 -5.22
CA GLN A 100 -3.10 -0.76 -5.32
C GLN A 100 -3.77 0.59 -5.12
N THR A 101 -3.21 1.41 -4.24
CA THR A 101 -3.66 2.78 -4.01
C THR A 101 -2.45 3.69 -3.99
N VAL A 102 -2.49 4.72 -4.84
CA VAL A 102 -1.46 5.75 -4.94
C VAL A 102 -2.12 7.10 -4.74
N ILE A 103 -1.62 7.85 -3.77
CA ILE A 103 -2.13 9.16 -3.41
C ILE A 103 -1.03 10.17 -3.65
N ASP A 104 -1.23 11.07 -4.62
CA ASP A 104 -0.42 12.25 -4.81
C ASP A 104 -0.85 13.32 -3.81
N LEU A 105 -0.05 13.49 -2.76
CA LEU A 105 -0.34 14.39 -1.64
C LEU A 105 -0.12 15.86 -2.03
N THR A 106 0.82 16.10 -2.95
CA THR A 106 1.17 17.44 -3.44
C THR A 106 0.07 18.01 -4.32
N ASN A 107 -0.43 17.22 -5.27
CA ASN A 107 -1.47 17.62 -6.21
C ASN A 107 -2.88 17.24 -5.75
N LYS A 108 -3.00 16.50 -4.63
CA LYS A 108 -4.27 16.14 -3.98
C LYS A 108 -5.16 15.30 -4.89
N VAL A 109 -4.57 14.29 -5.52
CA VAL A 109 -5.29 13.29 -6.33
C VAL A 109 -5.01 11.90 -5.79
N MET A 110 -6.02 11.03 -5.80
CA MET A 110 -5.94 9.64 -5.37
C MET A 110 -6.39 8.74 -6.52
N SER A 111 -5.63 7.67 -6.77
CA SER A 111 -5.95 6.61 -7.72
C SER A 111 -5.94 5.29 -6.99
N SER A 112 -6.96 4.46 -7.23
CA SER A 112 -7.05 3.13 -6.62
C SER A 112 -7.53 2.10 -7.62
N TYR A 113 -7.00 0.89 -7.48
CA TYR A 113 -7.27 -0.24 -8.32
C TYR A 113 -7.35 -1.50 -7.48
N THR A 114 -8.25 -2.41 -7.83
CA THR A 114 -8.21 -3.80 -7.36
C THR A 114 -8.78 -4.73 -8.44
N THR A 115 -8.37 -5.99 -8.39
CA THR A 115 -8.90 -7.07 -9.22
C THR A 115 -10.07 -7.77 -8.52
N ASN A 116 -10.61 -8.82 -9.13
CA ASN A 116 -11.65 -9.68 -8.54
C ASN A 116 -11.11 -11.07 -8.22
N ASP A 117 -9.79 -11.18 -8.13
CA ASP A 117 -9.04 -12.38 -7.77
C ASP A 117 -8.04 -12.03 -6.67
N ASP A 118 -7.52 -13.05 -5.99
CA ASP A 118 -6.49 -12.85 -4.97
C ASP A 118 -5.17 -12.45 -5.65
N GLY A 119 -4.90 -11.14 -5.66
CA GLY A 119 -3.65 -10.59 -6.20
C GLY A 119 -2.52 -10.50 -5.16
N LEU A 120 -1.46 -9.77 -5.52
CA LEU A 120 -0.33 -9.51 -4.64
C LEU A 120 -0.75 -8.64 -3.44
N ILE A 121 -0.45 -9.10 -2.24
CA ILE A 121 -0.54 -8.34 -1.00
C ILE A 121 0.77 -7.59 -0.80
N TRP A 122 0.71 -6.26 -0.79
CA TRP A 122 1.89 -5.41 -0.57
C TRP A 122 2.31 -5.42 0.90
N THR A 123 3.59 -5.64 1.18
CA THR A 123 4.15 -5.63 2.55
C THR A 123 5.43 -4.81 2.70
N LYS A 124 6.07 -4.43 1.59
CA LYS A 124 7.19 -3.47 1.58
C LYS A 124 7.27 -2.77 0.23
N HIS A 125 7.61 -1.48 0.27
CA HIS A 125 7.90 -0.70 -0.93
C HIS A 125 9.32 -0.14 -0.86
N LEU A 126 10.05 -0.23 -1.97
CA LEU A 126 11.34 0.43 -2.14
C LEU A 126 11.38 1.09 -3.51
N LEU A 127 11.51 2.42 -3.52
CA LEU A 127 11.68 3.20 -4.74
C LEU A 127 13.14 3.15 -5.18
N SER A 128 13.39 2.97 -6.48
CA SER A 128 14.75 2.93 -7.04
C SER A 128 15.45 4.29 -6.88
N PRO A 129 16.80 4.34 -6.91
CA PRO A 129 17.55 5.59 -6.77
C PRO A 129 17.20 6.68 -7.81
N ASN A 130 16.82 6.30 -9.03
CA ASN A 130 16.33 7.21 -10.06
C ASN A 130 14.80 7.42 -10.05
N GLU A 131 14.10 6.83 -9.08
CA GLU A 131 12.67 7.01 -8.86
C GLU A 131 11.75 6.42 -9.94
N ASP A 132 12.27 5.66 -10.91
CA ASP A 132 11.49 5.15 -12.05
C ASP A 132 10.96 3.73 -11.85
N LEU A 133 11.47 3.00 -10.85
CA LEU A 133 11.05 1.65 -10.52
C LEU A 133 10.63 1.56 -9.06
N LEU A 134 9.60 0.77 -8.81
CA LEU A 134 9.13 0.45 -7.46
C LEU A 134 9.28 -1.06 -7.26
N ALA A 135 10.22 -1.46 -6.39
CA ALA A 135 10.28 -2.83 -5.91
C ALA A 135 9.27 -3.02 -4.79
N VAL A 136 8.46 -4.06 -4.93
CA VAL A 136 7.42 -4.41 -3.96
C VAL A 136 7.67 -5.81 -3.47
N PHE A 137 7.88 -5.92 -2.17
CA PHE A 137 7.88 -7.19 -1.48
C PHE A 137 6.46 -7.49 -1.04
N GLY A 138 6.03 -8.73 -1.21
CA GLY A 138 4.68 -9.14 -0.87
C GLY A 138 4.48 -10.63 -1.04
N CYS A 139 3.26 -11.08 -0.82
CA CYS A 139 2.87 -12.47 -1.02
C CYS A 139 1.46 -12.57 -1.61
N GLY A 140 1.13 -13.73 -2.16
CA GLY A 140 -0.27 -14.10 -2.33
C GLY A 140 -0.84 -14.60 -0.99
N TRP A 141 -2.16 -14.61 -0.84
CA TRP A 141 -2.79 -15.12 0.37
C TRP A 141 -2.36 -16.57 0.67
N GLY A 142 -1.76 -16.79 1.85
CA GLY A 142 -1.25 -18.11 2.27
C GLY A 142 -0.08 -18.65 1.43
N SER A 143 0.59 -17.81 0.64
CA SER A 143 1.67 -18.20 -0.27
C SER A 143 3.03 -17.67 0.17
N ALA A 144 4.09 -18.10 -0.52
CA ALA A 144 5.44 -17.61 -0.31
C ALA A 144 5.56 -16.13 -0.71
N PHE A 145 6.49 -15.42 -0.07
CA PHE A 145 6.83 -14.07 -0.45
C PHE A 145 7.66 -14.02 -1.73
N PHE A 146 7.48 -12.97 -2.51
CA PHE A 146 8.23 -12.70 -3.72
C PHE A 146 8.34 -11.20 -3.95
N VAL A 147 9.19 -10.83 -4.89
CA VAL A 147 9.37 -9.45 -5.32
C VAL A 147 8.76 -9.27 -6.68
N THR A 148 7.96 -8.22 -6.82
CA THR A 148 7.55 -7.71 -8.12
C THR A 148 8.10 -6.30 -8.28
N VAL A 149 8.66 -5.99 -9.44
CA VAL A 149 9.15 -4.64 -9.74
C VAL A 149 8.22 -4.00 -10.76
N TYR A 150 7.70 -2.83 -10.43
CA TYR A 150 6.81 -2.06 -11.27
C TYR A 150 7.52 -0.85 -11.87
N HIS A 151 7.05 -0.44 -13.04
CA HIS A 151 7.30 0.91 -13.53
C HIS A 151 6.60 1.92 -12.62
N PHE A 152 7.32 2.97 -12.24
CA PHE A 152 6.86 4.05 -11.37
C PHE A 152 7.10 5.44 -12.00
N ASP A 153 7.30 5.48 -13.32
CA ASP A 153 7.39 6.70 -14.13
C ASP A 153 6.05 7.45 -14.16
N LYS A 154 4.93 6.72 -14.11
CA LYS A 154 3.56 7.24 -14.04
C LYS A 154 2.79 6.64 -12.86
N PRO A 155 3.06 7.09 -11.62
CA PRO A 155 2.57 6.42 -10.41
C PRO A 155 1.04 6.43 -10.25
N MET A 156 0.34 7.35 -10.92
CA MET A 156 -1.12 7.46 -10.86
C MET A 156 -1.86 6.56 -11.87
N ASP A 157 -1.14 5.97 -12.83
CA ASP A 157 -1.71 5.11 -13.89
C ASP A 157 -1.81 3.67 -13.36
N LEU A 158 -2.92 3.35 -12.69
CA LEU A 158 -3.16 2.03 -12.10
C LEU A 158 -3.93 1.08 -13.05
N PRO A 159 -3.65 -0.24 -13.02
CA PRO A 159 -2.63 -0.89 -12.20
C PRO A 159 -1.22 -0.56 -12.68
N LEU A 160 -0.28 -0.47 -11.73
CA LEU A 160 1.12 -0.27 -12.05
C LEU A 160 1.61 -1.39 -12.98
N LYS A 161 2.30 -0.98 -14.05
CA LYS A 161 2.80 -1.93 -15.05
C LYS A 161 4.01 -2.67 -14.49
N ILE A 162 3.98 -4.00 -14.56
CA ILE A 162 5.13 -4.85 -14.19
C ILE A 162 6.30 -4.52 -15.13
N ALA A 163 7.45 -4.20 -14.55
CA ALA A 163 8.72 -4.00 -15.24
C ALA A 163 9.54 -5.29 -15.28
N TYR A 164 9.51 -6.05 -14.18
CA TYR A 164 10.18 -7.35 -14.06
C TYR A 164 9.24 -8.37 -13.39
N GLU A 165 9.22 -9.57 -13.96
CA GLU A 165 8.34 -10.65 -13.52
C GLU A 165 8.55 -11.01 -12.04
N PRO A 166 7.49 -11.41 -11.33
CA PRO A 166 7.57 -11.87 -9.95
C PRO A 166 8.68 -12.91 -9.76
N THR A 167 9.65 -12.58 -8.92
CA THR A 167 10.80 -13.45 -8.66
C THR A 167 10.80 -13.81 -7.18
N TRP A 168 10.99 -15.09 -6.88
CA TRP A 168 11.26 -15.50 -5.51
C TRP A 168 12.67 -15.07 -5.13
N THR A 169 12.80 -14.11 -4.21
CA THR A 169 14.09 -13.53 -3.83
C THR A 169 14.52 -13.90 -2.42
N GLY A 170 13.74 -14.73 -1.72
CA GLY A 170 13.94 -15.03 -0.31
C GLY A 170 12.83 -14.44 0.57
N TYR A 171 13.24 -13.85 1.69
CA TYR A 171 12.41 -13.49 2.85
C TYR A 171 12.24 -11.98 3.05
N ASP A 172 13.13 -11.15 2.48
CA ASP A 172 12.95 -9.70 2.48
C ASP A 172 13.77 -9.04 1.34
N ILE A 173 13.34 -7.84 0.94
CA ILE A 173 14.18 -6.91 0.16
C ILE A 173 14.81 -5.93 1.14
N ILE A 174 16.13 -5.83 1.15
CA ILE A 174 16.81 -4.92 2.06
C ILE A 174 16.84 -3.50 1.48
N GLU A 175 17.38 -3.35 0.27
CA GLU A 175 17.54 -2.04 -0.40
C GLU A 175 17.80 -2.21 -1.90
N TRP A 176 17.71 -1.09 -2.63
CA TRP A 176 18.31 -0.95 -3.95
C TRP A 176 19.81 -0.66 -3.82
N ILE A 177 20.65 -1.40 -4.56
CA ILE A 177 22.08 -1.08 -4.70
C ILE A 177 22.26 -0.03 -5.81
N ASP A 178 21.56 -0.23 -6.92
CA ASP A 178 21.47 0.69 -8.05
C ASP A 178 20.10 0.52 -8.74
N ASN A 179 19.88 1.11 -9.92
CA ASN A 179 18.58 1.05 -10.61
C ASN A 179 18.26 -0.31 -11.26
N LYS A 180 19.14 -1.31 -11.12
CA LYS A 180 19.01 -2.65 -11.72
C LYS A 180 19.35 -3.78 -10.75
N THR A 181 19.72 -3.46 -9.51
CA THR A 181 20.22 -4.44 -8.55
C THR A 181 19.58 -4.23 -7.19
N LEU A 182 18.97 -5.28 -6.66
CA LEU A 182 18.38 -5.32 -5.32
C LEU A 182 19.28 -6.15 -4.39
N ARG A 183 19.44 -5.69 -3.15
CA ARG A 183 19.99 -6.51 -2.06
C ARG A 183 18.84 -7.18 -1.33
N VAL A 184 18.87 -8.51 -1.23
CA VAL A 184 17.79 -9.34 -0.66
C VAL A 184 18.32 -10.27 0.43
N GLU A 185 17.46 -10.63 1.38
CA GLU A 185 17.76 -11.59 2.45
C GLU A 185 17.01 -12.92 2.23
N LYS A 186 17.69 -14.05 2.40
CA LYS A 186 17.12 -15.41 2.33
C LYS A 186 16.78 -15.98 3.72
N SER A 187 16.16 -17.16 3.74
CA SER A 187 15.68 -17.89 4.95
C SER A 187 16.69 -18.01 6.06
N GLU A 188 17.96 -18.15 5.66
CA GLU A 188 19.07 -18.47 6.55
C GLU A 188 19.86 -17.22 6.95
N GLY A 189 19.30 -16.02 6.72
CA GLY A 189 19.98 -14.74 6.95
C GLY A 189 21.07 -14.43 5.92
N GLN A 190 21.15 -15.23 4.85
CA GLN A 190 22.12 -15.02 3.78
C GLN A 190 21.69 -13.84 2.91
N ILE A 191 22.61 -12.89 2.71
CA ILE A 191 22.41 -11.72 1.86
C ILE A 191 22.89 -12.05 0.44
N GLU A 192 22.05 -11.75 -0.54
CA GLU A 192 22.37 -11.87 -1.96
C GLU A 192 21.98 -10.61 -2.74
N THR A 193 22.47 -10.54 -3.98
CA THR A 193 22.11 -9.50 -4.93
C THR A 193 21.26 -10.11 -6.03
N LEU A 194 20.09 -9.53 -6.28
CA LEU A 194 19.26 -9.85 -7.43
C LEU A 194 19.49 -8.81 -8.53
N GLN A 195 19.87 -9.28 -9.71
CA GLN A 195 19.97 -8.45 -10.90
C GLN A 195 18.65 -8.51 -11.66
N LEU A 196 18.10 -7.35 -12.02
CA LEU A 196 16.82 -7.19 -12.71
C LEU A 196 17.01 -7.11 -14.23
#